data_AF-A0A379GG99-F1
#
_entry.id   AF-A0A379GG99-F1
#
_cell.length_a   1.000
_cell.length_b   1.000
_cell.length_c   1.000
_cell.angle_alpha   90.00
_cell.angle_beta   90.00
_cell.angle_gamma   90.00
#
_symmetry.space_group_name_H-M   'P 1'
#
loop_
_entity.id
_entity.type
_entity.pdbx_description
1 polymer ?
#
loop_
_entity_poly.entity_id
_entity_poly.type
_entity_poly.pdbx_seq_one_letter_code
_entity_poly.pdbx_strand_id
1 'polypeptide(L)'
;MRAKEYGPITCGIGQLNKVASSVLGWEKVNNTTHAIIGRYAESDIKARRRRKQTLAKNTISVAQAITSSLYELAGVNSLSFRENFTDKTLTIDGISLLPHSIYVCVEGGDSHEIANVLLRTKTIGAAFNGDIEINLLEPASGQAYPIKFSRPKEVTIFCKVTVKKSSFDAQTIIPDALEKWSHGEIEGDNGLVVGRDVSPFEISAAVNAVEPHLFVTKVELSTDGKNWHVALIPIAINQIARLPKGAIQVVMV
;
A
#
# COMPACT_ATOMS: atom_id res chain seq x y z
N MET A 1 9.62 -25.57 0.65
CA MET A 1 8.54 -25.73 -0.36
C MET A 1 8.50 -24.44 -1.18
N ARG A 2 8.59 -24.53 -2.51
CA ARG A 2 8.37 -23.38 -3.41
C ARG A 2 6.96 -23.49 -3.99
N ALA A 3 6.26 -22.37 -4.13
CA ALA A 3 4.97 -22.33 -4.79
C ALA A 3 5.11 -22.80 -6.25
N LYS A 4 4.15 -23.59 -6.75
CA LYS A 4 4.12 -24.07 -8.14
C LYS A 4 3.58 -22.99 -9.08
N GLU A 5 2.62 -22.20 -8.60
CA GLU A 5 2.07 -21.03 -9.25
C GLU A 5 2.16 -19.84 -8.29
N TYR A 6 2.59 -18.68 -8.82
CA TYR A 6 2.74 -17.44 -8.07
C TYR A 6 1.55 -16.54 -8.35
N GLY A 7 1.10 -15.80 -7.33
CA GLY A 7 0.00 -14.86 -7.46
C GLY A 7 -1.03 -14.96 -6.35
N PRO A 8 -2.04 -14.09 -6.38
CA PRO A 8 -3.12 -14.05 -5.42
C PRO A 8 -4.11 -15.20 -5.67
N ILE A 9 -3.72 -16.40 -5.29
CA ILE A 9 -4.61 -17.57 -5.30
C ILE A 9 -5.43 -17.52 -4.02
N THR A 10 -6.72 -17.21 -4.16
CA THR A 10 -7.65 -17.14 -3.03
C THR A 10 -8.10 -18.54 -2.64
N CYS A 11 -8.16 -18.84 -1.34
CA CYS A 11 -8.82 -20.02 -0.83
C CYS A 11 -9.75 -19.61 0.32
N GLY A 12 -11.04 -19.57 0.01
CA GLY A 12 -12.13 -19.28 0.96
C GLY A 12 -12.29 -20.35 2.02
N ILE A 13 -13.05 -20.02 3.07
CA ILE A 13 -13.41 -20.97 4.13
C ILE A 13 -14.07 -22.19 3.48
N GLY A 14 -13.60 -23.39 3.82
CA GLY A 14 -14.11 -24.64 3.27
C GLY A 14 -13.72 -24.95 1.80
N GLN A 15 -12.98 -24.09 1.10
CA GLN A 15 -12.53 -24.38 -0.27
C GLN A 15 -11.36 -25.35 -0.33
N LEU A 16 -10.61 -25.51 0.77
CA LEU A 16 -9.59 -26.55 0.90
C LEU A 16 -10.26 -27.88 1.27
N ASN A 17 -10.75 -28.62 0.28
CA ASN A 17 -11.61 -29.80 0.48
C ASN A 17 -11.06 -31.10 -0.12
N LYS A 18 -9.87 -31.06 -0.75
CA LYS A 18 -9.29 -32.21 -1.44
C LYS A 18 -7.87 -32.47 -0.95
N VAL A 19 -7.59 -33.71 -0.55
CA VAL A 19 -6.25 -34.15 -0.19
C VAL A 19 -5.48 -34.46 -1.47
N ALA A 20 -4.36 -33.77 -1.70
CA ALA A 20 -3.55 -33.93 -2.91
C ALA A 20 -2.66 -35.18 -2.91
N SER A 21 -2.36 -35.75 -1.74
CA SER A 21 -1.48 -36.91 -1.56
C SER A 21 -2.21 -38.06 -0.88
N SER A 22 -2.07 -39.29 -1.38
CA SER A 22 -2.62 -40.47 -0.72
C SER A 22 -1.78 -40.84 0.51
N VAL A 23 -2.12 -40.28 1.67
CA VAL A 23 -1.57 -40.68 2.96
C VAL A 23 -2.62 -41.52 3.68
N LEU A 24 -2.23 -42.70 4.15
CA LEU A 24 -3.12 -43.62 4.85
C LEU A 24 -3.65 -42.95 6.14
N GLY A 25 -4.97 -42.91 6.31
CA GLY A 25 -5.65 -42.33 7.48
C GLY A 25 -6.18 -40.90 7.30
N TRP A 26 -6.03 -40.29 6.12
CA TRP A 26 -6.65 -38.99 5.81
C TRP A 26 -7.91 -39.16 4.96
N GLU A 27 -9.07 -38.82 5.51
CA GLU A 27 -10.37 -38.94 4.80
C GLU A 27 -10.92 -37.60 4.31
N LYS A 28 -10.72 -36.53 5.07
CA LYS A 28 -11.21 -35.18 4.74
C LYS A 28 -10.23 -34.13 5.22
N VAL A 29 -10.09 -33.07 4.44
CA VAL A 29 -9.40 -31.84 4.85
C VAL A 29 -10.38 -30.69 4.75
N ASN A 30 -10.32 -29.75 5.70
CA ASN A 30 -11.05 -28.51 5.65
C ASN A 30 -10.19 -27.35 6.14
N ASN A 31 -10.58 -26.15 5.74
CA ASN A 31 -10.03 -24.90 6.23
C ASN A 31 -11.15 -24.19 7.00
N THR A 32 -10.87 -23.75 8.23
CA THR A 32 -11.79 -22.98 9.08
C THR A 32 -11.60 -21.46 8.98
N THR A 33 -10.54 -20.99 8.33
CA THR A 33 -10.16 -19.57 8.21
C THR A 33 -9.62 -19.25 6.83
N HIS A 34 -10.03 -18.14 6.21
CA HIS A 34 -9.56 -17.74 4.88
C HIS A 34 -8.02 -17.86 4.73
N ALA A 35 -7.56 -18.46 3.64
CA ALA A 35 -6.13 -18.63 3.42
C ALA A 35 -5.46 -17.27 3.17
N ILE A 36 -4.23 -17.11 3.64
CA ILE A 36 -3.44 -15.92 3.35
C ILE A 36 -3.15 -15.90 1.85
N ILE A 37 -3.60 -14.85 1.17
CA ILE A 37 -3.48 -14.70 -0.28
C ILE A 37 -2.01 -14.58 -0.65
N GLY A 38 -1.59 -15.39 -1.63
CA GLY A 38 -0.24 -15.33 -2.20
C GLY A 38 0.02 -14.01 -2.94
N ARG A 39 1.27 -13.78 -3.33
CA ARG A 39 1.65 -12.59 -4.10
C ARG A 39 2.44 -12.97 -5.34
N TYR A 40 2.43 -12.09 -6.33
CA TYR A 40 3.32 -12.21 -7.48
C TYR A 40 4.78 -12.03 -7.04
N ALA A 41 5.69 -12.53 -7.88
CA ALA A 41 7.12 -12.28 -7.71
C ALA A 41 7.38 -10.75 -7.69
N GLU A 42 8.28 -10.32 -6.80
CA GLU A 42 8.70 -8.91 -6.74
C GLU A 42 9.39 -8.55 -8.07
N SER A 43 8.96 -7.46 -8.72
CA SER A 43 9.63 -6.96 -9.93
C SER A 43 10.95 -6.27 -9.59
N ASP A 44 11.89 -6.22 -10.54
CA ASP A 44 13.19 -5.56 -10.35
C ASP A 44 13.05 -4.10 -9.88
N ILE A 45 12.04 -3.38 -10.39
CA ILE A 45 11.72 -2.01 -10.00
C ILE A 45 11.32 -1.95 -8.52
N LYS A 46 10.41 -2.84 -8.08
CA LYS A 46 10.00 -2.96 -6.68
C LYS A 46 11.17 -3.35 -5.77
N ALA A 47 12.05 -4.24 -6.23
CA ALA A 47 13.24 -4.65 -5.49
C ALA A 47 14.26 -3.51 -5.31
N ARG A 48 14.54 -2.72 -6.36
CA ARG A 48 15.39 -1.51 -6.26
C ARG A 48 14.80 -0.48 -5.30
N ARG A 49 13.48 -0.27 -5.37
CA ARG A 49 12.76 0.62 -4.44
C ARG A 49 12.89 0.15 -3.00
N ARG A 50 12.61 -1.13 -2.72
CA ARG A 50 12.78 -1.72 -1.39
C ARG A 50 14.22 -1.59 -0.92
N ARG A 51 15.21 -1.81 -1.78
CA ARG A 51 16.62 -1.61 -1.43
C ARG A 51 16.92 -0.16 -1.01
N LYS A 52 16.39 0.83 -1.72
CA LYS A 52 16.55 2.25 -1.36
C LYS A 52 15.90 2.57 0.00
N GLN A 53 14.70 2.04 0.26
CA GLN A 53 14.00 2.25 1.53
C GLN A 53 14.64 1.52 2.71
N THR A 54 15.33 0.41 2.48
CA THR A 54 15.96 -0.40 3.54
C THR A 54 17.41 -0.02 3.83
N LEU A 55 18.04 0.80 2.98
CA LEU A 55 19.45 1.16 3.09
C LEU A 55 19.80 1.90 4.40
N ALA A 56 18.85 2.66 4.95
CA ALA A 56 19.04 3.50 6.14
C ALA A 56 19.16 2.72 7.47
N LYS A 57 19.00 1.39 7.46
CA LYS A 57 19.04 0.55 8.66
C LYS A 57 20.31 0.72 9.51
N ASN A 58 21.44 1.01 8.88
CA ASN A 58 22.75 1.08 9.54
C ASN A 58 23.24 2.50 9.81
N THR A 59 22.55 3.56 9.38
CA THR A 59 23.03 4.94 9.58
C THR A 59 21.90 5.95 9.32
N ILE A 60 21.62 6.79 10.35
CA ILE A 60 20.80 8.04 10.35
C ILE A 60 19.33 7.88 10.82
N SER A 61 18.94 8.80 11.74
CA SER A 61 17.64 9.13 12.36
C SER A 61 16.69 7.98 12.76
N VAL A 62 16.14 8.04 13.99
CA VAL A 62 15.16 7.07 14.50
C VAL A 62 13.95 6.93 13.57
N ALA A 63 13.47 8.04 13.00
CA ALA A 63 12.38 8.03 12.02
C ALA A 63 12.71 7.15 10.80
N GLN A 64 13.90 7.31 10.19
CA GLN A 64 14.31 6.49 9.06
C GLN A 64 14.54 5.02 9.45
N ALA A 65 15.03 4.75 10.66
CA ALA A 65 15.19 3.39 11.17
C ALA A 65 13.83 2.68 11.35
N ILE A 66 12.81 3.39 11.84
CA ILE A 66 11.43 2.88 11.95
C ILE A 66 10.88 2.58 10.55
N THR A 67 10.91 3.56 9.64
CA THR A 67 10.33 3.39 8.30
C THR A 67 11.03 2.28 7.51
N SER A 68 12.37 2.21 7.56
CA SER A 68 13.14 1.17 6.87
C SER A 68 12.87 -0.22 7.44
N SER A 69 12.80 -0.36 8.77
CA SER A 69 12.49 -1.64 9.41
C SER A 69 11.08 -2.13 9.09
N LEU A 70 10.11 -1.22 8.97
CA LEU A 70 8.75 -1.57 8.56
C LEU A 70 8.69 -2.00 7.08
N TYR A 71 9.42 -1.32 6.19
CA TYR A 71 9.50 -1.73 4.77
C TYR A 71 10.24 -3.06 4.54
N GLU A 72 11.02 -3.56 5.52
CA GLU A 72 11.59 -4.91 5.46
C GLU A 72 10.56 -6.01 5.71
N LEU A 73 9.45 -5.70 6.40
CA LEU A 73 8.44 -6.70 6.74
C LEU A 73 7.73 -7.24 5.50
N ALA A 74 7.46 -8.54 5.51
CA ALA A 74 6.85 -9.21 4.39
C ALA A 74 5.39 -8.74 4.20
N GLY A 75 5.14 -7.95 3.16
CA GLY A 75 3.78 -7.52 2.79
C GLY A 75 3.43 -6.10 3.16
N VAL A 76 4.37 -5.35 3.77
CA VAL A 76 4.25 -3.90 3.85
C VAL A 76 4.51 -3.31 2.47
N ASN A 77 3.50 -2.63 1.93
CA ASN A 77 3.55 -2.05 0.58
C ASN A 77 3.91 -0.57 0.63
N SER A 78 3.28 0.15 1.54
CA SER A 78 3.48 1.58 1.75
C SER A 78 3.17 1.98 3.18
N LEU A 79 3.75 3.08 3.64
CA LEU A 79 3.48 3.63 4.96
C LEU A 79 3.61 5.15 4.97
N SER A 80 2.97 5.79 5.93
CA SER A 80 3.21 7.17 6.32
C SER A 80 3.70 7.23 7.77
N PHE A 81 4.57 8.19 8.06
CA PHE A 81 5.17 8.39 9.37
C PHE A 81 5.13 9.87 9.74
N ARG A 82 4.73 10.17 10.98
CA ARG A 82 4.82 11.50 11.60
C ARG A 82 5.28 11.36 13.04
N GLU A 83 5.93 12.41 13.54
CA GLU A 83 6.37 12.50 14.92
C GLU A 83 5.94 13.86 15.49
N ASN A 84 5.49 13.85 16.73
CA ASN A 84 5.34 15.03 17.54
C ASN A 84 6.43 15.03 18.63
N PHE A 85 7.45 15.85 18.43
CA PHE A 85 8.56 16.00 19.39
C PHE A 85 8.24 16.98 20.53
N THR A 86 7.11 17.68 20.49
CA THR A 86 6.73 18.70 21.47
C THR A 86 6.04 18.11 22.70
N ASP A 87 5.96 18.90 23.76
CA ASP A 87 5.30 18.59 25.04
C ASP A 87 3.77 18.78 25.00
N LYS A 88 3.22 19.20 23.85
CA LYS A 88 1.80 19.47 23.65
C LYS A 88 1.23 18.62 22.53
N THR A 89 -0.09 18.45 22.54
CA THR A 89 -0.78 17.81 21.42
C THR A 89 -0.64 18.69 20.19
N LEU A 90 -0.23 18.09 19.06
CA LEU A 90 -0.01 18.79 17.80
C LEU A 90 -0.82 18.11 16.69
N THR A 91 -1.49 18.91 15.86
CA THR A 91 -2.16 18.40 14.66
C THR A 91 -1.23 18.55 13.47
N ILE A 92 -0.81 17.44 12.87
CA ILE A 92 0.02 17.40 11.66
C ILE A 92 -0.77 16.69 10.57
N ASP A 93 -0.90 17.31 9.40
CA ASP A 93 -1.60 16.75 8.23
C ASP A 93 -3.01 16.19 8.54
N GLY A 94 -3.74 16.90 9.41
CA GLY A 94 -5.10 16.52 9.83
C GLY A 94 -5.18 15.45 10.92
N ILE A 95 -4.04 14.96 11.44
CA ILE A 95 -3.98 13.97 12.52
C ILE A 95 -3.53 14.61 13.81
N SER A 96 -4.31 14.43 14.88
CA SER A 96 -3.95 14.88 16.23
C SER A 96 -2.99 13.88 16.89
N LEU A 97 -1.79 14.34 17.23
CA LEU A 97 -0.72 13.54 17.84
C LEU A 97 -0.53 13.93 19.30
N LEU A 98 -0.48 12.94 20.18
CA LEU A 98 -0.15 13.13 21.59
C LEU A 98 1.24 13.80 21.77
N PRO A 99 1.52 14.44 22.91
CA PRO A 99 2.88 14.87 23.26
C PRO A 99 3.90 13.73 23.14
N HIS A 100 5.11 14.04 22.68
CA HIS A 100 6.21 13.07 22.55
C HIS A 100 5.77 11.74 21.94
N SER A 101 5.17 11.76 20.75
CA SER A 101 4.55 10.58 20.18
C SER A 101 4.83 10.41 18.69
N ILE A 102 4.69 9.17 18.22
CA ILE A 102 4.79 8.84 16.80
C ILE A 102 3.44 8.38 16.26
N TYR A 103 3.21 8.64 14.98
CA TYR A 103 2.10 8.10 14.21
C TYR A 103 2.63 7.36 13.01
N VAL A 104 2.11 6.14 12.84
CA VAL A 104 2.46 5.27 11.73
C VAL A 104 1.18 4.71 11.13
N CYS A 105 1.00 4.93 9.84
CA CYS A 105 -0.06 4.30 9.06
C CYS A 105 0.57 3.33 8.08
N VAL A 106 0.28 2.03 8.19
CA VAL A 106 0.93 0.99 7.39
C VAL A 106 -0.09 0.27 6.52
N GLU A 107 0.16 0.22 5.22
CA GLU A 107 -0.58 -0.60 4.27
C GLU A 107 0.05 -1.99 4.16
N GLY A 108 -0.75 -3.03 4.43
CA GLY A 108 -0.32 -4.42 4.37
C GLY A 108 0.59 -4.84 5.53
N GLY A 109 1.16 -6.05 5.44
CA GLY A 109 2.00 -6.65 6.48
C GLY A 109 1.22 -7.16 7.69
N ASP A 110 1.81 -8.09 8.43
CA ASP A 110 1.19 -8.65 9.63
C ASP A 110 1.20 -7.64 10.79
N SER A 111 0.07 -7.52 11.48
CA SER A 111 -0.12 -6.53 12.54
C SER A 111 0.79 -6.80 13.76
N HIS A 112 1.03 -8.07 14.13
CA HIS A 112 1.92 -8.41 15.23
C HIS A 112 3.39 -8.17 14.85
N GLU A 113 3.81 -8.49 13.62
CA GLU A 113 5.16 -8.18 13.14
C GLU A 113 5.42 -6.66 13.14
N ILE A 114 4.45 -5.86 12.68
CA ILE A 114 4.51 -4.40 12.72
C ILE A 114 4.67 -3.90 14.15
N ALA A 115 3.84 -4.38 15.08
CA ALA A 115 3.94 -4.00 16.48
C ALA A 115 5.31 -4.35 17.08
N ASN A 116 5.84 -5.55 16.80
CA ASN A 116 7.17 -5.97 17.25
C ASN A 116 8.29 -5.04 16.73
N VAL A 117 8.24 -4.67 15.44
CA VAL A 117 9.21 -3.74 14.86
C VAL A 117 9.11 -2.36 15.50
N LEU A 118 7.90 -1.85 15.69
CA LEU A 118 7.67 -0.57 16.36
C LEU A 118 8.20 -0.56 17.80
N LEU A 119 8.00 -1.65 18.55
CA LEU A 119 8.56 -1.78 19.90
C LEU A 119 10.08 -1.73 19.91
N ARG A 120 10.76 -2.44 18.99
CA ARG A 120 12.24 -2.49 18.99
C ARG A 120 12.90 -1.20 18.51
N THR A 121 12.25 -0.48 17.59
CA THR A 121 12.88 0.65 16.86
C THR A 121 12.57 2.00 17.47
N LYS A 122 11.48 2.11 18.22
CA LYS A 122 11.07 3.36 18.83
C LYS A 122 11.95 3.71 20.03
N THR A 123 12.23 4.98 20.19
CA THR A 123 12.89 5.55 21.38
C THR A 123 12.07 5.38 22.66
N ILE A 124 12.75 5.20 23.79
CA ILE A 124 12.12 5.13 25.11
C ILE A 124 11.35 6.42 25.41
N GLY A 125 10.21 6.31 26.11
CA GLY A 125 9.44 7.47 26.59
C GLY A 125 8.45 8.08 25.59
N ALA A 126 8.55 7.77 24.29
CA ALA A 126 7.54 8.23 23.33
C ALA A 126 6.20 7.43 23.42
N ALA A 127 5.09 8.04 23.04
CA ALA A 127 3.80 7.36 22.90
C ALA A 127 3.54 6.91 21.44
N PHE A 128 2.52 6.06 21.27
CA PHE A 128 2.04 5.63 19.96
C PHE A 128 0.64 6.21 19.68
N ASN A 129 0.37 6.56 18.43
CA ASN A 129 -0.96 6.95 17.97
C ASN A 129 -1.47 5.97 16.92
N GLY A 130 -2.79 5.71 16.94
CA GLY A 130 -3.48 4.97 15.91
C GLY A 130 -4.69 4.21 16.41
N ASP A 131 -5.41 3.62 15.45
CA ASP A 131 -6.69 2.94 15.70
C ASP A 131 -6.52 1.48 16.14
N ILE A 132 -5.41 0.83 15.74
CA ILE A 132 -5.10 -0.55 16.11
C ILE A 132 -4.18 -0.53 17.33
N GLU A 133 -4.50 -1.35 18.33
CA GLU A 133 -3.70 -1.53 19.53
C GLU A 133 -3.31 -3.00 19.69
N ILE A 134 -2.01 -3.27 19.87
CA ILE A 134 -1.47 -4.60 20.16
C ILE A 134 -0.60 -4.49 21.41
N ASN A 135 -0.94 -5.29 22.41
CA ASN A 135 -0.14 -5.39 23.63
C ASN A 135 0.99 -6.39 23.45
N LEU A 136 2.23 -5.93 23.60
CA LEU A 136 3.42 -6.78 23.57
C LEU A 136 4.19 -6.65 24.88
N LEU A 137 4.80 -7.75 25.31
CA LEU A 137 5.69 -7.80 26.47
C LEU A 137 7.10 -7.44 26.02
N GLU A 138 7.72 -6.44 26.66
CA GLU A 138 9.14 -6.15 26.46
C GLU A 138 9.98 -7.15 27.29
N PRO A 139 10.82 -8.01 26.68
CA PRO A 139 11.54 -9.05 27.41
C PRO A 139 12.54 -8.52 28.45
N ALA A 140 13.09 -7.33 28.23
CA ALA A 140 14.10 -6.75 29.11
C ALA A 140 13.50 -6.18 30.41
N SER A 141 12.33 -5.56 30.34
CA SER A 141 11.65 -4.95 31.50
C SER A 141 10.54 -5.83 32.08
N GLY A 142 10.01 -6.79 31.30
CA GLY A 142 8.81 -7.54 31.65
C GLY A 142 7.52 -6.69 31.60
N GLN A 143 7.59 -5.47 31.09
CA GLN A 143 6.44 -4.56 31.00
C GLN A 143 5.65 -4.80 29.72
N ALA A 144 4.32 -4.75 29.83
CA ALA A 144 3.43 -4.74 28.67
C ALA A 144 3.30 -3.32 28.10
N TYR A 145 3.51 -3.18 26.78
CA TYR A 145 3.35 -1.93 26.06
C TYR A 145 2.15 -2.00 25.10
N PRO A 146 1.19 -1.06 25.17
CA PRO A 146 0.13 -0.93 24.20
C PRO A 146 0.65 -0.20 22.96
N ILE A 147 1.05 -0.96 21.95
CA ILE A 147 1.61 -0.42 20.71
C ILE A 147 0.46 -0.07 19.77
N LYS A 148 0.45 1.18 19.30
CA LYS A 148 -0.60 1.69 18.41
C LYS A 148 -0.09 2.07 17.03
N PHE A 149 -0.88 1.77 16.01
CA PHE A 149 -0.66 2.18 14.63
C PHE A 149 -1.99 2.17 13.87
N SER A 150 -2.02 2.68 12.64
CA SER A 150 -3.24 2.76 11.83
C SER A 150 -3.11 2.00 10.50
N ARG A 151 -4.26 1.67 9.91
CA ARG A 151 -4.36 1.19 8.52
C ARG A 151 -4.98 2.31 7.68
N PRO A 152 -4.51 2.51 6.44
CA PRO A 152 -5.05 3.54 5.59
C PRO A 152 -6.49 3.19 5.18
N LYS A 153 -7.36 4.19 5.14
CA LYS A 153 -8.70 4.06 4.56
C LYS A 153 -8.59 4.12 3.04
N GLU A 154 -9.18 3.16 2.36
CA GLU A 154 -9.15 3.13 0.89
C GLU A 154 -10.12 4.17 0.30
N VAL A 155 -9.61 4.99 -0.61
CA VAL A 155 -10.39 5.97 -1.38
C VAL A 155 -10.40 5.50 -2.83
N THR A 156 -11.53 5.01 -3.30
CA THR A 156 -11.68 4.60 -4.71
C THR A 156 -11.76 5.84 -5.59
N ILE A 157 -10.91 5.88 -6.61
CA ILE A 157 -10.86 6.95 -7.60
C ILE A 157 -11.33 6.39 -8.94
N PHE A 158 -12.14 7.17 -9.63
CA PHE A 158 -12.54 6.95 -11.02
C PHE A 158 -11.76 7.89 -11.92
N CYS A 159 -11.35 7.39 -13.07
CA CYS A 159 -10.56 8.15 -14.03
C CYS A 159 -11.22 8.09 -15.40
N LYS A 160 -11.32 9.22 -16.08
CA LYS A 160 -11.76 9.32 -17.46
C LYS A 160 -10.67 9.98 -18.28
N VAL A 161 -10.13 9.22 -19.22
CA VAL A 161 -9.06 9.65 -20.11
C VAL A 161 -9.64 9.88 -21.50
N THR A 162 -9.51 11.11 -22.00
CA THR A 162 -9.86 11.47 -23.36
C THR A 162 -8.60 11.47 -24.20
N VAL A 163 -8.62 10.75 -25.32
CA VAL A 163 -7.50 10.65 -26.27
C VAL A 163 -7.96 10.98 -27.68
N LYS A 164 -7.06 11.52 -28.50
CA LYS A 164 -7.34 11.62 -29.94
C LYS A 164 -7.39 10.24 -30.57
N LYS A 165 -8.27 10.08 -31.56
CA LYS A 165 -8.34 8.86 -32.36
C LYS A 165 -6.97 8.49 -32.93
N SER A 166 -6.56 7.25 -32.71
CA SER A 166 -5.29 6.69 -33.19
C SER A 166 -5.52 5.28 -33.74
N SER A 167 -4.50 4.71 -34.38
CA SER A 167 -4.50 3.31 -34.83
C SER A 167 -4.23 2.31 -33.70
N PHE A 168 -3.95 2.79 -32.49
CA PHE A 168 -3.60 1.97 -31.33
C PHE A 168 -4.86 1.64 -30.52
N ASP A 169 -4.85 0.49 -29.85
CA ASP A 169 -5.94 0.06 -28.98
C ASP A 169 -5.92 0.79 -27.62
N ALA A 170 -6.31 2.07 -27.64
CA ALA A 170 -6.35 2.91 -26.45
C ALA A 170 -7.28 2.36 -25.35
N GLN A 171 -8.31 1.58 -25.70
CA GLN A 171 -9.26 1.01 -24.74
C GLN A 171 -8.62 -0.06 -23.86
N THR A 172 -7.60 -0.75 -24.35
CA THR A 172 -6.85 -1.75 -23.58
C THR A 172 -5.57 -1.17 -23.00
N ILE A 173 -4.81 -0.41 -23.79
CA ILE A 173 -3.50 0.12 -23.40
C ILE A 173 -3.61 1.07 -22.19
N ILE A 174 -4.61 1.96 -22.16
CA ILE A 174 -4.73 2.97 -21.11
C ILE A 174 -5.06 2.33 -19.76
N PRO A 175 -6.10 1.47 -19.63
CA PRO A 175 -6.36 0.80 -18.36
C PRO A 175 -5.19 -0.04 -17.87
N ASP A 176 -4.49 -0.75 -18.76
CA ASP A 176 -3.31 -1.56 -18.40
C ASP A 176 -2.14 -0.69 -17.92
N ALA A 177 -1.90 0.45 -18.59
CA ALA A 177 -0.86 1.39 -18.20
C ALA A 177 -1.12 1.99 -16.81
N LEU A 178 -2.37 2.36 -16.55
CA LEU A 178 -2.76 2.94 -15.27
C LEU A 178 -2.80 1.92 -14.14
N GLU A 179 -3.15 0.67 -14.42
CA GLU A 179 -3.02 -0.42 -13.45
C GLU A 179 -1.56 -0.62 -13.03
N LYS A 180 -0.63 -0.71 -14.01
CA LYS A 180 0.82 -0.79 -13.74
C LYS A 180 1.33 0.42 -12.96
N TRP A 181 0.90 1.62 -13.35
CA TRP A 181 1.24 2.85 -12.65
C TRP A 181 0.76 2.83 -11.20
N SER A 182 -0.50 2.46 -10.96
CA SER A 182 -1.08 2.41 -9.62
C SER A 182 -0.31 1.48 -8.69
N HIS A 183 0.21 0.37 -9.22
CA HIS A 183 1.04 -0.60 -8.52
C HIS A 183 2.54 -0.23 -8.42
N GLY A 184 2.93 0.93 -8.97
CA GLY A 184 4.32 1.39 -8.98
C GLY A 184 5.23 0.50 -9.80
N GLU A 185 4.74 0.00 -10.94
CA GLU A 185 5.48 -0.85 -11.87
C GLU A 185 6.08 -0.06 -13.04
N ILE A 186 5.94 1.27 -13.02
CA ILE A 186 6.61 2.20 -13.94
C ILE A 186 7.90 2.68 -13.28
N GLU A 187 9.01 2.65 -14.03
CA GLU A 187 10.31 3.07 -13.50
C GLU A 187 10.31 4.56 -13.12
N GLY A 188 10.87 4.88 -11.95
CA GLY A 188 10.90 6.25 -11.41
C GLY A 188 9.64 6.66 -10.63
N ASP A 189 8.56 5.87 -10.68
CA ASP A 189 7.32 6.14 -9.96
C ASP A 189 7.04 5.07 -8.88
N ASN A 190 6.64 5.51 -7.68
CA ASN A 190 6.27 4.62 -6.58
C ASN A 190 4.81 4.12 -6.63
N GLY A 191 4.00 4.63 -7.56
CA GLY A 191 2.57 4.36 -7.67
C GLY A 191 1.75 5.01 -6.56
N LEU A 192 0.53 4.52 -6.35
CA LEU A 192 -0.39 5.06 -5.34
C LEU A 192 -0.05 4.49 -3.96
N VAL A 193 0.72 5.27 -3.19
CA VAL A 193 1.11 4.98 -1.81
C VAL A 193 0.25 5.75 -0.81
N VAL A 194 0.27 5.35 0.47
CA VAL A 194 -0.45 6.05 1.54
C VAL A 194 -0.12 7.55 1.55
N GLY A 195 -1.14 8.40 1.53
CA GLY A 195 -1.00 9.86 1.58
C GLY A 195 -0.48 10.52 0.30
N ARG A 196 -0.45 9.81 -0.84
CA ARG A 196 -0.12 10.41 -2.13
C ARG A 196 -1.38 10.91 -2.83
N ASP A 197 -1.38 12.19 -3.17
CA ASP A 197 -2.42 12.82 -3.97
C ASP A 197 -2.49 12.22 -5.39
N VAL A 198 -3.69 12.21 -5.97
CA VAL A 198 -3.90 11.72 -7.33
C VAL A 198 -3.98 12.89 -8.29
N SER A 199 -2.99 12.98 -9.18
CA SER A 199 -2.88 14.05 -10.17
C SER A 199 -3.29 13.58 -11.57
N PRO A 200 -4.20 14.30 -12.26
CA PRO A 200 -4.51 14.05 -13.67
C PRO A 200 -3.29 14.12 -14.59
N PHE A 201 -2.32 14.98 -14.26
CA PHE A 201 -1.09 15.12 -15.04
C PHE A 201 -0.16 13.91 -14.90
N GLU A 202 -0.05 13.34 -13.70
CA GLU A 202 0.73 12.11 -13.51
C GLU A 202 0.09 10.92 -14.24
N ILE A 203 -1.24 10.85 -14.24
CA ILE A 203 -1.99 9.84 -15.01
C ILE A 203 -1.73 9.98 -16.51
N SER A 204 -1.76 11.21 -17.04
CA SER A 204 -1.41 11.45 -18.45
C SER A 204 0.03 11.06 -18.75
N ALA A 205 0.97 11.37 -17.84
CA ALA A 205 2.37 11.00 -18.01
C ALA A 205 2.57 9.48 -17.97
N ALA A 206 1.84 8.78 -17.09
CA ALA A 206 1.88 7.33 -16.98
C ALA A 206 1.40 6.62 -18.26
N VAL A 207 0.33 7.14 -18.89
CA VAL A 207 -0.15 6.64 -20.19
C VAL A 207 0.94 6.83 -21.26
N ASN A 208 1.50 8.03 -21.34
CA ASN A 208 2.51 8.35 -22.35
C ASN A 208 3.85 7.63 -22.13
N ALA A 209 4.17 7.24 -20.89
CA ALA A 209 5.33 6.43 -20.58
C ALA A 209 5.22 5.00 -21.14
N VAL A 210 4.00 4.48 -21.27
CA VAL A 210 3.73 3.15 -21.82
C VAL A 210 3.53 3.20 -23.34
N GLU A 211 2.76 4.15 -23.84
CA GLU A 211 2.55 4.36 -25.27
C GLU A 211 2.65 5.85 -25.63
N PRO A 212 3.84 6.33 -26.03
CA PRO A 212 4.09 7.74 -26.33
C PRO A 212 3.27 8.30 -27.51
N HIS A 213 2.77 7.44 -28.39
CA HIS A 213 2.01 7.88 -29.57
C HIS A 213 0.53 8.19 -29.25
N LEU A 214 0.04 7.86 -28.06
CA LEU A 214 -1.29 8.26 -27.63
C LEU A 214 -1.30 9.74 -27.27
N PHE A 215 -2.13 10.51 -27.98
CA PHE A 215 -2.32 11.92 -27.66
C PHE A 215 -3.46 12.09 -26.66
N VAL A 216 -3.12 12.14 -25.36
CA VAL A 216 -4.06 12.43 -24.27
C VAL A 216 -4.47 13.91 -24.31
N THR A 217 -5.77 14.18 -24.45
CA THR A 217 -6.32 15.54 -24.51
C THR A 217 -6.84 16.02 -23.17
N LYS A 218 -7.41 15.12 -22.38
CA LYS A 218 -8.03 15.45 -21.09
C LYS A 218 -7.99 14.24 -20.16
N VAL A 219 -7.69 14.48 -18.90
CA VAL A 219 -7.85 13.50 -17.82
C VAL A 219 -8.76 14.12 -16.76
N GLU A 220 -9.84 13.42 -16.43
CA GLU A 220 -10.78 13.80 -15.39
C GLU A 220 -10.83 12.75 -14.30
N LEU A 221 -10.92 13.19 -13.05
CA LEU A 221 -11.02 12.33 -11.88
C LEU A 221 -12.35 12.53 -11.17
N SER A 222 -12.74 11.51 -10.42
CA SER A 222 -13.97 11.50 -9.64
C SER A 222 -13.83 10.55 -8.46
N THR A 223 -14.47 10.86 -7.33
CA THR A 223 -14.58 9.98 -6.16
C THR A 223 -15.92 9.23 -6.10
N ASP A 224 -16.90 9.64 -6.92
CA ASP A 224 -18.28 9.10 -6.92
C ASP A 224 -18.70 8.51 -8.27
N GLY A 225 -17.86 8.63 -9.30
CA GLY A 225 -18.12 8.18 -10.67
C GLY A 225 -19.14 9.04 -11.43
N LYS A 226 -19.63 10.13 -10.84
CA LYS A 226 -20.67 11.00 -11.40
C LYS A 226 -20.16 12.41 -11.65
N ASN A 227 -19.47 12.98 -10.67
CA ASN A 227 -18.93 14.33 -10.73
C ASN A 227 -17.45 14.26 -11.13
N TRP A 228 -17.16 14.79 -12.32
CA TRP A 228 -15.84 14.73 -12.95
C TRP A 228 -15.14 16.09 -12.89
N HIS A 229 -13.87 16.10 -12.52
CA HIS A 229 -13.05 17.31 -12.44
C HIS A 229 -11.63 17.06 -12.91
N VAL A 230 -10.95 18.13 -13.35
CA VAL A 230 -9.53 18.10 -13.77
C VAL A 230 -8.57 18.52 -12.66
N ALA A 231 -9.10 18.71 -11.44
CA ALA A 231 -8.29 19.02 -10.28
C ALA A 231 -7.61 17.76 -9.72
N LEU A 232 -6.50 17.95 -9.00
CA LEU A 232 -5.92 16.89 -8.19
C LEU A 232 -6.87 16.51 -7.04
N ILE A 233 -6.87 15.22 -6.68
CA ILE A 233 -7.61 14.73 -5.51
C ILE A 233 -6.62 14.58 -4.36
N PRO A 234 -6.75 15.39 -3.29
CA PRO A 234 -5.88 15.27 -2.14
C PRO A 234 -6.19 14.00 -1.36
N ILE A 235 -5.16 13.28 -0.93
CA ILE A 235 -5.28 12.05 -0.16
C ILE A 235 -4.57 12.24 1.18
N ALA A 236 -5.31 12.11 2.28
CA ALA A 236 -4.74 12.30 3.61
C ALA A 236 -3.71 11.21 3.97
N ILE A 237 -2.82 11.50 4.93
CA ILE A 237 -1.76 10.56 5.35
C ILE A 237 -2.29 9.27 6.01
N ASN A 238 -3.59 9.18 6.31
CA ASN A 238 -4.30 7.98 6.76
C ASN A 238 -5.23 7.39 5.68
N GLN A 239 -5.03 7.76 4.42
CA GLN A 239 -5.79 7.30 3.28
C GLN A 239 -4.87 6.76 2.19
N ILE A 240 -5.41 5.89 1.35
CA ILE A 240 -4.73 5.39 0.16
C ILE A 240 -5.69 5.39 -1.03
N ALA A 241 -5.25 5.98 -2.14
CA ALA A 241 -6.03 5.97 -3.37
C ALA A 241 -5.98 4.60 -4.05
N ARG A 242 -7.12 4.12 -4.53
CA ARG A 242 -7.25 2.90 -5.33
C ARG A 242 -7.89 3.24 -6.67
N LEU A 243 -7.21 2.89 -7.75
CA LEU A 243 -7.69 3.05 -9.12
C LEU A 243 -7.87 1.67 -9.76
N PRO A 244 -9.01 0.98 -9.51
CA PRO A 244 -9.24 -0.32 -10.13
C PRO A 244 -9.47 -0.16 -11.63
N LYS A 245 -9.06 -1.16 -12.42
CA LYS A 245 -9.17 -1.15 -13.89
C LYS A 245 -10.58 -0.82 -14.40
N GLY A 246 -11.61 -1.35 -13.74
CA GLY A 246 -13.01 -1.10 -14.09
C GLY A 246 -13.51 0.33 -13.80
N ALA A 247 -12.76 1.13 -13.05
CA ALA A 247 -13.07 2.54 -12.79
C ALA A 247 -12.42 3.49 -13.81
N ILE A 248 -11.74 2.95 -14.83
CA ILE A 248 -11.08 3.71 -15.89
C ILE A 248 -11.98 3.73 -17.12
N GLN A 249 -12.32 4.93 -17.59
CA GLN A 249 -13.11 5.17 -18.80
C GLN A 249 -12.23 5.81 -19.86
N VAL A 250 -12.24 5.27 -21.07
CA VAL A 250 -11.49 5.82 -22.20
C VAL A 250 -12.47 6.40 -23.23
N VAL A 251 -12.29 7.68 -23.55
CA VAL A 251 -13.08 8.41 -24.55
C VAL A 251 -12.18 8.76 -25.72
N MET A 252 -12.58 8.41 -26.93
CA MET A 252 -11.85 8.77 -28.16
C MET A 252 -12.55 9.92 -28.87
N VAL A 253 -11.78 10.93 -29.28
CA VAL A 253 -12.26 12.14 -29.98
C VAL A 253 -11.47 12.38 -31.25
#